data_AF-A0AAV2MCC5-F1
#
_entry.id   AF-A0AAV2MCC5-F1
#
_cell.length_a   1.000
_cell.length_b   1.000
_cell.length_c   1.000
_cell.angle_alpha   90.00
_cell.angle_beta   90.00
_cell.angle_gamma   90.00
#
_symmetry.space_group_name_H-M   'P 1'
#
loop_
_entity.id
_entity.type
_entity.pdbx_description
1 polymer ?
#
loop_
_entity_poly.entity_id
_entity_poly.type
_entity_poly.pdbx_seq_one_letter_code
_entity_poly.pdbx_strand_id
1 'polypeptide(L)'
;MEKRENERQDVGGEGEGGGRERKSGSGGSEERDKSWGGAEERCTEWQRLEKLQKAASAAHTYFVANPSHLEMRNNIEKYRRMDGVTADDFQDREAGHEKHWVLYDSALQLEASADWAATVEKWGECVRAKLCRQTEECRIQCETASQLLPLDRGEEGGIHGAFEKAAALSLSLLSCQQSCVTQVSTRPGRVSSQEDFLPTQLEHLHIAQYKAGDVSGAITTLRSLLLFYPTDKDNLENLQLYSETLGGDQESLGTLPAQIKKYVHRSLQEKKLLYFGMENLDFTFTDPDLWTPEDVVPESLRETWNTEKEQMNERMNQGEQQESVDDSGFYAGGSVPQVGVTIAMDHIMLNGTNRVVLDGVMTQKECDTILHLASAAGSVGDGYKGRRSPHTPHETFEGLTVLRAAKLGQEGFVNTSDVKLLHELGDRVNTLLHSYFRSPTGLYVSFTHLVCRSARGDQKGRIDLSHPVHVDNCILEPETKQCWREPPAFTHRDLSAILYLNDNFDGGELFFTDRDAKTVTARVKPSCGRLVGFSSGPVNPHGVTAVTGGKRCALALWFTKEKIYRDMEREETEALWSGTSTEQEPEGGAAPGRSGRSHQPTERSREGVRSQGSKGRRDEL
;
A
#
# COMPACT_ATOMS: atom_id res chain seq x y z
N MET A 1 -37.73 28.46 -65.65
CA MET A 1 -37.02 27.30 -66.20
C MET A 1 -37.03 26.23 -65.12
N GLU A 2 -37.65 25.09 -65.44
CA GLU A 2 -37.59 23.75 -64.81
C GLU A 2 -37.54 23.67 -63.27
N LYS A 3 -38.63 23.39 -62.54
CA LYS A 3 -39.36 22.11 -62.38
C LYS A 3 -38.48 20.88 -62.13
N ARG A 4 -38.53 20.37 -60.89
CA ARG A 4 -38.55 18.96 -60.43
C ARG A 4 -38.46 18.98 -58.90
N GLU A 5 -39.15 18.19 -58.08
CA GLU A 5 -40.42 17.46 -58.13
C GLU A 5 -40.68 17.08 -56.66
N ASN A 6 -41.96 16.95 -56.29
CA ASN A 6 -42.46 16.88 -54.91
C ASN A 6 -42.63 15.41 -54.46
N GLU A 7 -42.53 15.17 -53.14
CA GLU A 7 -43.32 14.21 -52.32
C GLU A 7 -43.14 12.69 -52.59
N ARG A 8 -43.25 11.73 -51.65
CA ARG A 8 -43.72 11.60 -50.26
C ARG A 8 -43.45 10.13 -49.86
N GLN A 9 -43.10 9.82 -48.61
CA GLN A 9 -43.88 8.94 -47.70
C GLN A 9 -43.10 8.43 -46.47
N ASP A 10 -43.77 8.72 -45.36
CA ASP A 10 -43.73 8.34 -43.95
C ASP A 10 -43.42 6.87 -43.53
N VAL A 11 -43.33 6.74 -42.19
CA VAL A 11 -43.35 5.56 -41.29
C VAL A 11 -41.99 4.89 -41.08
N GLY A 12 -41.39 4.78 -39.88
CA GLY A 12 -41.86 4.92 -38.50
C GLY A 12 -41.27 3.77 -37.68
N GLY A 13 -40.81 4.05 -36.45
CA GLY A 13 -40.75 3.06 -35.37
C GLY A 13 -39.37 2.57 -34.89
N GLU A 14 -38.98 3.11 -33.74
CA GLU A 14 -38.49 2.38 -32.55
C GLU A 14 -37.09 1.73 -32.56
N GLY A 15 -36.19 2.28 -31.74
CA GLY A 15 -34.96 1.65 -31.27
C GLY A 15 -34.75 1.97 -29.79
N GLU A 16 -35.12 1.02 -28.94
CA GLU A 16 -35.02 1.01 -27.48
C GLU A 16 -33.59 1.14 -26.96
N GLY A 17 -33.45 1.75 -25.78
CA GLY A 17 -32.20 1.98 -25.08
C GLY A 17 -31.56 0.74 -24.46
N GLY A 18 -30.24 0.80 -24.35
CA GLY A 18 -29.43 -0.08 -23.50
C GLY A 18 -28.53 0.78 -22.61
N GLY A 19 -28.89 0.87 -21.33
CA GLY A 19 -28.09 1.54 -20.30
C GLY A 19 -26.77 0.83 -20.04
N ARG A 20 -25.69 1.60 -19.96
CA ARG A 20 -24.41 1.18 -19.37
C ARG A 20 -24.29 1.83 -18.01
N GLU A 21 -24.43 1.03 -16.95
CA GLU A 21 -24.00 1.38 -15.61
C GLU A 21 -22.51 1.72 -15.64
N ARG A 22 -22.18 2.99 -15.35
CA ARG A 22 -20.81 3.42 -15.08
C ARG A 22 -20.51 3.18 -13.62
N LYS A 23 -19.51 2.32 -13.37
CA LYS A 23 -18.84 2.20 -12.07
C LYS A 23 -18.20 3.55 -11.72
N SER A 24 -18.61 4.14 -10.61
CA SER A 24 -17.98 5.29 -9.97
C SER A 24 -16.64 4.87 -9.36
N GLY A 25 -15.55 5.18 -10.05
CA GLY A 25 -14.19 5.12 -9.53
C GLY A 25 -13.82 6.46 -8.89
N SER A 26 -13.24 6.40 -7.69
CA SER A 26 -12.75 7.52 -6.89
C SER A 26 -11.82 8.47 -7.68
N GLY A 27 -12.22 9.72 -7.86
CA GLY A 27 -11.53 10.74 -8.67
C GLY A 27 -10.23 11.31 -8.09
N GLY A 28 -9.72 10.81 -6.96
CA GLY A 28 -8.52 11.34 -6.30
C GLY A 28 -7.17 10.91 -6.90
N SER A 29 -7.13 9.85 -7.73
CA SER A 29 -5.88 9.40 -8.37
C SER A 29 -5.60 10.08 -9.70
N GLU A 30 -6.64 10.44 -10.47
CA GLU A 30 -6.49 11.03 -11.81
C GLU A 30 -6.03 12.51 -11.79
N GLU A 31 -6.21 13.23 -10.67
CA GLU A 31 -5.70 14.60 -10.54
C GLU A 31 -4.20 14.65 -10.21
N ARG A 32 -3.65 13.62 -9.55
CA ARG A 32 -2.20 13.52 -9.28
C ARG A 32 -1.39 13.21 -10.55
N ASP A 33 -1.88 12.35 -11.43
CA ASP A 33 -1.22 12.05 -12.72
C ASP A 33 -1.02 13.31 -13.59
N LYS A 34 -1.90 14.32 -13.48
CA LYS A 34 -1.86 15.53 -14.34
C LYS A 34 -0.83 16.57 -13.90
N SER A 35 -0.52 16.66 -12.61
CA SER A 35 0.50 17.60 -12.09
C SER A 35 1.94 17.08 -12.34
N TRP A 36 2.11 15.76 -12.34
CA TRP A 36 3.40 15.08 -12.41
C TRP A 36 3.77 14.55 -13.79
N GLY A 37 2.89 14.69 -14.79
CA GLY A 37 3.13 14.26 -16.18
C GLY A 37 4.44 14.77 -16.77
N GLY A 38 4.92 15.94 -16.33
CA GLY A 38 6.23 16.46 -16.73
C GLY A 38 7.41 15.61 -16.23
N ALA A 39 7.36 14.95 -15.08
CA ALA A 39 8.45 14.10 -14.59
C ALA A 39 8.48 12.73 -15.31
N GLU A 40 7.32 12.18 -15.63
CA GLU A 40 7.20 10.97 -16.47
C GLU A 40 7.66 11.23 -17.92
N GLU A 41 7.17 12.31 -18.54
CA GLU A 41 7.61 12.75 -19.87
C GLU A 41 9.11 13.04 -19.91
N ARG A 42 9.65 13.73 -18.89
CA ARG A 42 11.10 13.95 -18.78
C ARG A 42 11.86 12.63 -18.63
N CYS A 43 11.35 11.65 -17.88
CA CYS A 43 11.99 10.35 -17.75
C CYS A 43 12.13 9.65 -19.10
N THR A 44 11.05 9.61 -19.89
CA THR A 44 11.06 9.02 -21.23
C THR A 44 11.95 9.80 -22.21
N GLU A 45 11.98 11.12 -22.11
CA GLU A 45 12.85 11.99 -22.90
C GLU A 45 14.34 11.81 -22.55
N TRP A 46 14.71 11.79 -21.26
CA TRP A 46 16.09 11.57 -20.82
C TRP A 46 16.60 10.18 -21.22
N GLN A 47 15.73 9.17 -21.21
CA GLN A 47 16.04 7.85 -21.73
C GLN A 47 16.32 7.88 -23.24
N ARG A 48 15.54 8.65 -24.01
CA ARG A 48 15.77 8.87 -25.45
C ARG A 48 17.06 9.66 -25.73
N LEU A 49 17.51 10.48 -24.79
CA LEU A 49 18.75 11.27 -24.85
C LEU A 49 19.97 10.57 -24.23
N GLU A 50 19.88 9.28 -23.89
CA GLU A 50 20.94 8.47 -23.26
C GLU A 50 21.51 9.05 -21.95
N LYS A 51 20.77 9.94 -21.28
CA LYS A 51 21.17 10.57 -20.00
C LYS A 51 20.63 9.76 -18.82
N LEU A 52 21.21 8.58 -18.62
CA LEU A 52 20.73 7.58 -17.66
C LEU A 52 20.64 8.09 -16.21
N GLN A 53 21.58 8.93 -15.77
CA GLN A 53 21.58 9.54 -14.43
C GLN A 53 20.38 10.47 -14.21
N LYS A 54 20.02 11.26 -15.22
CA LYS A 54 18.87 12.17 -15.15
C LYS A 54 17.55 11.42 -15.24
N ALA A 55 17.51 10.36 -16.04
CA ALA A 55 16.37 9.46 -16.12
C ALA A 55 16.13 8.74 -14.78
N ALA A 56 17.21 8.28 -14.11
CA ALA A 56 17.14 7.68 -12.78
C ALA A 56 16.58 8.64 -11.71
N SER A 57 17.07 9.88 -11.69
CA SER A 57 16.59 10.91 -10.76
C SER A 57 15.14 11.31 -11.03
N ALA A 58 14.74 11.47 -12.31
CA ALA A 58 13.35 11.77 -12.68
C ALA A 58 12.40 10.62 -12.33
N ALA A 59 12.81 9.38 -12.60
CA ALA A 59 12.04 8.19 -12.25
C ALA A 59 11.85 8.04 -10.74
N HIS A 60 12.93 8.26 -9.98
CA HIS A 60 12.88 8.26 -8.52
C HIS A 60 11.92 9.32 -7.98
N THR A 61 12.05 10.55 -8.46
CA THR A 61 11.16 11.68 -8.09
C THR A 61 9.69 11.34 -8.37
N TYR A 62 9.37 10.82 -9.56
CA TYR A 62 8.01 10.43 -9.91
C TYR A 62 7.45 9.28 -9.05
N PHE A 63 8.27 8.28 -8.75
CA PHE A 63 7.85 7.14 -7.93
C PHE A 63 7.60 7.52 -6.46
N VAL A 64 8.37 8.46 -5.92
CA VAL A 64 8.13 8.98 -4.56
C VAL A 64 6.76 9.67 -4.49
N ALA A 65 6.37 10.41 -5.53
CA ALA A 65 5.05 11.03 -5.64
C ALA A 65 3.93 10.04 -5.99
N ASN A 66 4.25 8.97 -6.73
CA ASN A 66 3.30 7.96 -7.20
C ASN A 66 3.78 6.53 -6.86
N PRO A 67 3.67 6.10 -5.58
CA PRO A 67 4.24 4.84 -5.10
C PRO A 67 3.60 3.59 -5.70
N SER A 68 2.36 3.70 -6.18
CA SER A 68 1.61 2.63 -6.84
C SER A 68 2.01 2.46 -8.31
N HIS A 69 2.81 3.35 -8.91
CA HIS A 69 3.14 3.33 -10.32
C HIS A 69 4.16 2.22 -10.66
N LEU A 70 3.63 1.08 -11.12
CA LEU A 70 4.40 -0.14 -11.38
C LEU A 70 5.48 0.04 -12.46
N GLU A 71 5.20 0.81 -13.50
CA GLU A 71 6.15 1.06 -14.57
C GLU A 71 7.35 1.88 -14.08
N MET A 72 7.12 2.88 -13.23
CA MET A 72 8.21 3.70 -12.70
C MET A 72 9.08 2.90 -11.73
N ARG A 73 8.47 2.03 -10.92
CA ARG A 73 9.20 1.07 -10.09
C ARG A 73 10.11 0.16 -10.93
N ASN A 74 9.60 -0.34 -12.05
CA ASN A 74 10.37 -1.16 -12.98
C ASN A 74 11.53 -0.37 -13.63
N ASN A 75 11.29 0.90 -14.00
CA ASN A 75 12.29 1.78 -14.60
C ASN A 75 13.42 2.13 -13.62
N ILE A 76 13.10 2.44 -12.36
CA ILE A 76 14.11 2.66 -11.30
C ILE A 76 15.01 1.44 -11.15
N GLU A 77 14.42 0.24 -11.08
CA GLU A 77 15.18 -1.00 -10.98
C GLU A 77 16.02 -1.30 -12.22
N LYS A 78 15.53 -0.93 -13.41
CA LYS A 78 16.28 -1.01 -14.67
C LYS A 78 17.50 -0.07 -14.65
N TYR A 79 17.33 1.19 -14.27
CA TYR A 79 18.44 2.16 -14.22
C TYR A 79 19.50 1.77 -13.19
N ARG A 80 19.12 1.15 -12.06
CA ARG A 80 20.08 0.61 -11.07
C ARG A 80 21.03 -0.45 -11.62
N ARG A 81 20.69 -1.09 -12.75
CA ARG A 81 21.47 -2.17 -13.39
C ARG A 81 22.31 -1.69 -14.57
N MET A 82 22.21 -0.42 -14.96
CA MET A 82 22.93 0.12 -16.09
C MET A 82 24.28 0.68 -15.65
N ASP A 83 25.32 0.41 -16.45
CA ASP A 83 26.66 0.94 -16.20
C ASP A 83 26.66 2.47 -16.29
N GLY A 84 27.22 3.13 -15.27
CA GLY A 84 27.29 4.60 -15.17
C GLY A 84 26.21 5.27 -14.30
N VAL A 85 25.26 4.50 -13.77
CA VAL A 85 24.27 4.96 -12.77
C VAL A 85 24.66 4.44 -11.39
N THR A 86 24.81 5.36 -10.45
CA THR A 86 25.17 5.11 -9.05
C THR A 86 23.96 5.27 -8.14
N ALA A 87 24.08 4.85 -6.88
CA ALA A 87 23.03 5.08 -5.88
C ALA A 87 22.70 6.57 -5.71
N ASP A 88 23.69 7.44 -5.89
CA ASP A 88 23.55 8.89 -5.73
C ASP A 88 22.72 9.54 -6.86
N ASP A 89 22.47 8.83 -7.96
CA ASP A 89 21.64 9.34 -9.06
C ASP A 89 20.14 9.19 -8.80
N PHE A 90 19.74 8.42 -7.77
CA PHE A 90 18.36 8.27 -7.32
C PHE A 90 18.01 9.34 -6.28
N GLN A 91 18.19 10.60 -6.66
CA GLN A 91 17.77 11.73 -5.85
C GLN A 91 16.37 12.15 -6.24
N ASP A 92 15.50 12.21 -5.24
CA ASP A 92 14.27 12.96 -5.34
C ASP A 92 14.61 14.46 -5.46
N ARG A 93 14.23 15.06 -6.59
CA ARG A 93 14.46 16.47 -6.87
C ARG A 93 13.43 17.37 -6.20
N GLU A 94 12.33 16.80 -5.71
CA GLU A 94 11.23 17.51 -5.09
C GLU A 94 11.24 17.44 -3.56
N ALA A 95 12.11 16.61 -2.97
CA ALA A 95 12.46 16.60 -1.55
C ALA A 95 12.76 17.99 -0.95
N GLY A 96 13.18 18.95 -1.79
CA GLY A 96 13.38 20.34 -1.39
C GLY A 96 12.10 21.09 -0.96
N HIS A 97 10.95 20.68 -1.48
CA HIS A 97 9.61 21.16 -1.14
C HIS A 97 9.04 20.45 0.10
N GLU A 98 9.47 19.22 0.37
CA GLU A 98 8.96 18.37 1.48
C GLU A 98 9.69 18.59 2.82
N LYS A 99 10.38 19.72 2.98
CA LYS A 99 11.18 20.04 4.18
C LYS A 99 10.35 20.15 5.46
N HIS A 100 9.03 20.21 5.38
CA HIS A 100 8.14 20.18 6.55
C HIS A 100 8.15 18.81 7.23
N TRP A 101 8.23 17.72 6.47
CA TRP A 101 8.34 16.37 7.02
C TRP A 101 9.62 16.15 7.83
N VAL A 102 10.74 16.77 7.44
CA VAL A 102 11.98 16.73 8.23
C VAL A 102 11.82 17.42 9.59
N LEU A 103 11.05 18.51 9.66
CA LEU A 103 10.76 19.16 10.94
C LEU A 103 9.79 18.32 11.77
N TYR A 104 8.79 17.73 11.12
CA TYR A 104 7.80 16.85 11.75
C TYR A 104 8.49 15.65 12.41
N ASP A 105 9.36 14.94 11.68
CA ASP A 105 10.13 13.81 12.18
C ASP A 105 11.06 14.23 13.34
N SER A 106 11.70 15.41 13.22
CA SER A 106 12.54 15.97 14.29
C SER A 106 11.73 16.34 15.55
N ALA A 107 10.50 16.83 15.39
CA ALA A 107 9.64 17.21 16.51
C ALA A 107 9.16 15.95 17.27
N LEU A 108 8.76 14.91 16.53
CA LEU A 108 8.41 13.61 17.12
C LEU A 108 9.57 12.97 17.88
N GLN A 109 10.80 13.06 17.36
CA GLN A 109 11.98 12.54 18.05
C GLN A 109 12.24 13.27 19.38
N LEU A 110 12.10 14.60 19.40
CA LEU A 110 12.26 15.40 20.62
C LEU A 110 11.17 15.09 21.64
N GLU A 111 9.93 14.95 21.17
CA GLU A 111 8.79 14.56 22.01
C GLU A 111 9.01 13.17 22.64
N ALA A 112 9.49 12.21 21.86
CA ALA A 112 9.84 10.88 22.36
C ALA A 112 10.99 10.90 23.40
N SER A 113 11.89 11.87 23.31
CA SER A 113 12.98 12.07 24.28
C SER A 113 12.55 12.86 25.53
N ALA A 114 11.29 13.32 25.59
CA ALA A 114 10.72 14.14 26.66
C ALA A 114 11.44 15.48 26.91
N ASP A 115 12.15 16.02 25.91
CA ASP A 115 12.71 17.38 25.95
C ASP A 115 11.64 18.40 25.55
N TRP A 116 10.78 18.76 26.51
CA TRP A 116 9.59 19.58 26.23
C TRP A 116 9.91 21.00 25.74
N ALA A 117 11.02 21.61 26.19
CA ALA A 117 11.39 22.95 25.76
C ALA A 117 11.79 22.99 24.29
N ALA A 118 12.65 22.05 23.85
CA ALA A 118 13.00 21.91 22.44
C ALA A 118 11.81 21.45 21.58
N THR A 119 10.94 20.61 22.14
CA THR A 119 9.73 20.12 21.48
C THR A 119 8.76 21.26 21.15
N VAL A 120 8.53 22.20 22.07
CA VAL A 120 7.69 23.39 21.84
C VAL A 120 8.23 24.25 20.71
N GLU A 121 9.54 24.48 20.68
CA GLU A 121 10.18 25.24 19.60
C GLU A 121 9.96 24.54 18.25
N LYS A 122 10.20 23.23 18.19
CA LYS A 122 10.12 22.44 16.95
C LYS A 122 8.69 22.33 16.41
N TRP A 123 7.72 21.99 17.24
CA TRP A 123 6.32 21.99 16.84
C TRP A 123 5.82 23.40 16.46
N GLY A 124 6.28 24.42 17.19
CA GLY A 124 6.01 25.81 16.86
C GLY A 124 6.57 26.22 15.49
N GLU A 125 7.73 25.69 15.08
CA GLU A 125 8.26 25.85 13.72
C GLU A 125 7.43 25.13 12.67
N CYS A 126 6.99 23.89 12.93
CA CYS A 126 6.12 23.13 12.02
C CYS A 126 4.85 23.92 11.66
N VAL A 127 4.16 24.42 12.69
CA VAL A 127 2.92 25.20 12.55
C VAL A 127 3.15 26.55 11.88
N ARG A 128 4.13 27.35 12.33
CA ARG A 128 4.34 28.73 11.84
C ARG A 128 5.08 28.81 10.50
N ALA A 129 6.13 28.02 10.33
CA ALA A 129 7.12 28.26 9.28
C ALA A 129 6.85 27.48 8.00
N LYS A 130 6.15 26.34 8.07
CA LYS A 130 6.10 25.42 6.93
C LYS A 130 4.73 24.93 6.51
N LEU A 131 3.77 24.68 7.40
CA LEU A 131 2.47 24.21 6.91
C LEU A 131 1.75 25.29 6.10
N CYS A 132 1.55 26.48 6.65
CA CYS A 132 0.94 27.58 5.91
C CYS A 132 1.75 27.93 4.64
N ARG A 133 3.08 27.89 4.71
CA ARG A 133 3.93 28.20 3.56
C ARG A 133 3.84 27.15 2.45
N GLN A 134 3.89 25.86 2.77
CA GLN A 134 3.79 24.78 1.79
C GLN A 134 2.39 24.72 1.18
N THR A 135 1.34 24.95 1.98
CA THR A 135 -0.02 25.08 1.46
C THR A 135 -0.13 26.29 0.51
N GLU A 136 0.42 27.46 0.85
CA GLU A 136 0.42 28.60 -0.10
C GLU A 136 1.27 28.32 -1.35
N GLU A 137 2.44 27.68 -1.23
CA GLU A 137 3.27 27.30 -2.37
C GLU A 137 2.52 26.35 -3.32
N CYS A 138 1.82 25.34 -2.80
CA CYS A 138 0.94 24.46 -3.59
C CYS A 138 -0.20 25.25 -4.26
N ARG A 139 -0.85 26.16 -3.52
CA ARG A 139 -1.96 26.95 -4.06
C ARG A 139 -1.54 27.88 -5.21
N ILE A 140 -0.33 28.43 -5.15
CA ILE A 140 0.25 29.21 -6.27
C ILE A 140 0.42 28.32 -7.50
N GLN A 141 0.81 27.05 -7.33
CA GLN A 141 0.95 26.12 -8.46
C GLN A 141 -0.40 25.88 -9.16
N CYS A 142 -1.52 25.83 -8.42
CA CYS A 142 -2.87 25.73 -8.99
C CYS A 142 -3.24 26.89 -9.92
N GLU A 143 -2.73 28.10 -9.67
CA GLU A 143 -2.95 29.27 -10.54
C GLU A 143 -2.14 29.19 -11.85
N THR A 144 -1.00 28.50 -11.81
CA THR A 144 -0.10 28.34 -12.96
C THR A 144 -0.34 27.08 -13.78
N ALA A 145 -1.06 26.10 -13.24
CA ALA A 145 -1.41 24.88 -13.94
C ALA A 145 -2.42 25.17 -15.07
N SER A 146 -2.19 24.56 -16.25
CA SER A 146 -3.11 24.67 -17.37
C SER A 146 -4.40 23.92 -17.04
N GLN A 147 -5.40 24.60 -16.49
CA GLN A 147 -6.71 24.00 -16.26
C GLN A 147 -7.38 23.75 -17.61
N LEU A 148 -7.57 22.48 -17.94
CA LEU A 148 -8.36 22.09 -19.12
C LEU A 148 -9.78 22.60 -18.91
N LEU A 149 -10.24 23.47 -19.81
CA LEU A 149 -11.65 23.83 -19.88
C LEU A 149 -12.46 22.52 -19.97
N PRO A 150 -13.60 22.41 -19.25
CA PRO A 150 -14.48 21.26 -19.40
C PRO A 150 -14.73 21.03 -20.90
N LEU A 151 -14.41 19.83 -21.38
CA LEU A 151 -14.75 19.43 -22.75
C LEU A 151 -16.23 19.74 -22.96
N ASP A 152 -16.56 20.52 -24.01
CA ASP A 152 -17.94 20.69 -24.47
C ASP A 152 -18.49 19.27 -24.67
N ARG A 153 -19.26 18.77 -23.68
CA ARG A 153 -20.05 17.55 -23.82
C ARG A 153 -21.03 17.90 -24.93
N GLY A 154 -20.83 17.33 -26.11
CA GLY A 154 -21.52 17.68 -27.36
C GLY A 154 -23.03 17.45 -27.34
N GLU A 155 -23.74 18.13 -26.46
CA GLU A 155 -25.16 18.37 -26.57
C GLU A 155 -25.34 19.61 -27.44
N GLU A 156 -25.68 19.36 -28.70
CA GLU A 156 -26.24 20.36 -29.61
C GLU A 156 -27.49 20.98 -28.96
N GLY A 157 -27.31 22.00 -28.12
CA GLY A 157 -28.42 22.72 -27.50
C GLY A 157 -28.10 23.52 -26.23
N GLY A 158 -27.03 23.21 -25.50
CA GLY A 158 -26.67 23.91 -24.27
C GLY A 158 -25.68 25.05 -24.53
N ILE A 159 -26.15 26.30 -24.64
CA ILE A 159 -25.25 27.46 -24.58
C ILE A 159 -24.75 27.57 -23.15
N HIS A 160 -23.64 26.92 -22.80
CA HIS A 160 -22.87 27.34 -21.62
C HIS A 160 -22.32 28.74 -21.92
N GLY A 161 -22.94 29.76 -21.34
CA GLY A 161 -22.52 31.14 -21.48
C GLY A 161 -21.11 31.36 -20.91
N ALA A 162 -20.53 32.52 -21.22
CA ALA A 162 -19.22 32.90 -20.72
C ALA A 162 -19.15 32.88 -19.18
N PHE A 163 -20.29 33.11 -18.50
CA PHE A 163 -20.39 33.10 -17.04
C PHE A 163 -20.31 31.68 -16.46
N GLU A 164 -20.99 30.71 -17.06
CA GLU A 164 -20.94 29.31 -16.64
C GLU A 164 -19.54 28.72 -16.84
N LYS A 165 -18.88 29.05 -17.97
CA LYS A 165 -17.49 28.64 -18.21
C LYS A 165 -16.51 29.30 -17.23
N ALA A 166 -16.71 30.58 -16.90
CA ALA A 166 -15.90 31.27 -15.89
C ALA A 166 -16.13 30.72 -14.47
N ALA A 167 -17.37 30.36 -14.13
CA ALA A 167 -17.72 29.72 -12.87
C ALA A 167 -17.07 28.34 -12.75
N ALA A 168 -17.15 27.50 -13.79
CA ALA A 168 -16.51 26.19 -13.81
C ALA A 168 -14.99 26.27 -13.65
N LEU A 169 -14.33 27.22 -14.32
CA LEU A 169 -12.90 27.46 -14.15
C LEU A 169 -12.56 27.91 -12.72
N SER A 170 -13.35 28.82 -12.16
CA SER A 170 -13.15 29.31 -10.80
C SER A 170 -13.31 28.20 -9.76
N LEU A 171 -14.31 27.33 -9.94
CA LEU A 171 -14.53 26.16 -9.08
C LEU A 171 -13.41 25.13 -9.22
N SER A 172 -12.90 24.89 -10.44
CA SER A 172 -11.74 24.01 -10.65
C SER A 172 -10.49 24.55 -9.94
N LEU A 173 -10.24 25.86 -10.02
CA LEU A 173 -9.16 26.50 -9.28
C LEU A 173 -9.31 26.34 -7.77
N LEU A 174 -10.50 26.61 -7.24
CA LEU A 174 -10.78 26.46 -5.81
C LEU A 174 -10.63 25.00 -5.36
N SER A 175 -11.09 24.05 -6.17
CA SER A 175 -10.96 22.62 -5.89
C SER A 175 -9.49 22.22 -5.79
N CYS A 176 -8.66 22.63 -6.77
CA CYS A 176 -7.20 22.40 -6.70
C CYS A 176 -6.58 22.99 -5.44
N GLN A 177 -6.96 24.23 -5.11
CA GLN A 177 -6.44 24.94 -3.94
C GLN A 177 -6.86 24.30 -2.60
N GLN A 178 -8.01 23.64 -2.56
CA GLN A 178 -8.48 22.86 -1.40
C GLN A 178 -7.75 21.51 -1.32
N SER A 179 -7.53 20.83 -2.44
CA SER A 179 -6.76 19.57 -2.50
C SER A 179 -5.30 19.71 -2.06
N CYS A 180 -4.77 20.94 -1.96
CA CYS A 180 -3.44 21.19 -1.40
C CYS A 180 -3.26 20.72 0.04
N VAL A 181 -4.34 20.65 0.84
CA VAL A 181 -4.27 20.15 2.22
C VAL A 181 -3.83 18.68 2.22
N THR A 182 -4.51 17.85 1.43
CA THR A 182 -4.18 16.43 1.22
C THR A 182 -2.77 16.22 0.66
N GLN A 183 -2.36 17.05 -0.31
CA GLN A 183 -1.02 16.93 -0.90
C GLN A 183 0.08 17.22 0.10
N VAL A 184 -0.05 18.29 0.88
CA VAL A 184 0.96 18.69 1.88
C VAL A 184 0.98 17.71 3.07
N SER A 185 -0.15 17.11 3.41
CA SER A 185 -0.24 16.10 4.46
C SER A 185 0.05 14.67 4.01
N THR A 186 0.30 14.43 2.72
CA THR A 186 0.77 13.13 2.23
C THR A 186 2.28 13.02 2.44
N ARG A 187 2.72 11.98 3.15
CA ARG A 187 4.15 11.74 3.37
C ARG A 187 4.80 11.20 2.08
N PRO A 188 6.06 11.54 1.77
CA PRO A 188 6.70 11.10 0.54
C PRO A 188 6.77 9.57 0.51
N GLY A 189 6.37 8.95 -0.61
CA GLY A 189 6.26 7.50 -0.72
C GLY A 189 4.95 6.89 -0.18
N ARG A 190 4.00 7.71 0.31
CA ARG A 190 2.65 7.28 0.72
C ARG A 190 1.59 7.65 -0.32
N VAL A 191 0.47 6.93 -0.29
CA VAL A 191 -0.69 7.24 -1.15
C VAL A 191 -1.74 8.05 -0.37
N SER A 192 -1.92 7.71 0.91
CA SER A 192 -2.86 8.36 1.80
C SER A 192 -2.23 9.56 2.53
N SER A 193 -3.01 10.62 2.66
CA SER A 193 -2.72 11.78 3.49
C SER A 193 -2.84 11.44 4.98
N GLN A 194 -2.08 12.16 5.80
CA GLN A 194 -2.41 12.26 7.22
C GLN A 194 -3.66 13.12 7.38
N GLU A 195 -4.71 12.53 7.94
CA GLU A 195 -5.92 13.25 8.31
C GLU A 195 -5.63 14.25 9.43
N ASP A 196 -6.39 15.34 9.47
CA ASP A 196 -6.26 16.39 10.49
C ASP A 196 -4.81 16.83 10.74
N PHE A 197 -4.03 16.96 9.66
CA PHE A 197 -2.60 17.22 9.76
C PHE A 197 -2.27 18.51 10.54
N LEU A 198 -3.03 19.59 10.34
CA LEU A 198 -2.86 20.83 11.11
C LEU A 198 -3.40 20.70 12.54
N PRO A 199 -4.64 20.23 12.78
CA PRO A 199 -5.13 19.96 14.13
C PRO A 199 -4.19 19.07 14.96
N THR A 200 -3.72 17.95 14.43
CA THR A 200 -2.79 17.03 15.11
C THR A 200 -1.50 17.74 15.53
N GLN A 201 -0.92 18.56 14.65
CA GLN A 201 0.28 19.35 14.99
C GLN A 201 0.01 20.38 16.10
N LEU A 202 -1.16 21.02 16.08
CA LEU A 202 -1.57 21.94 17.14
C LEU A 202 -1.79 21.21 18.46
N GLU A 203 -2.32 19.99 18.43
CA GLU A 203 -2.48 19.15 19.62
C GLU A 203 -1.13 18.77 20.24
N HIS A 204 -0.18 18.29 19.44
CA HIS A 204 1.19 18.03 19.90
C HIS A 204 1.85 19.29 20.49
N LEU A 205 1.70 20.44 19.82
CA LEU A 205 2.22 21.72 20.32
C LEU A 205 1.59 22.12 21.66
N HIS A 206 0.27 21.99 21.78
CA HIS A 206 -0.49 22.28 23.00
C HIS A 206 -0.01 21.40 24.17
N ILE A 207 0.10 20.09 23.96
CA ILE A 207 0.57 19.14 24.97
C ILE A 207 2.01 19.45 25.37
N ALA A 208 2.88 19.75 24.41
CA ALA A 208 4.27 20.11 24.66
C ALA A 208 4.40 21.41 25.48
N GLN A 209 3.60 22.44 25.16
CA GLN A 209 3.58 23.71 25.88
C GLN A 209 3.13 23.52 27.32
N TYR A 210 2.07 22.74 27.54
CA TYR A 210 1.61 22.41 28.89
C TYR A 210 2.67 21.66 29.70
N LYS A 211 3.31 20.63 29.12
CA LYS A 211 4.37 19.86 29.77
C LYS A 211 5.65 20.66 30.02
N ALA A 212 5.93 21.68 29.20
CA ALA A 212 7.02 22.62 29.40
C ALA A 212 6.70 23.72 30.46
N GLY A 213 5.46 23.79 30.95
CA GLY A 213 5.00 24.81 31.90
C GLY A 213 4.52 26.13 31.27
N ASP A 214 4.44 26.20 29.93
CA ASP A 214 3.89 27.35 29.20
C ASP A 214 2.35 27.22 29.05
N VAL A 215 1.64 27.46 30.15
CA VAL A 215 0.17 27.34 30.19
C VAL A 215 -0.51 28.41 29.32
N SER A 216 0.08 29.61 29.22
CA SER A 216 -0.45 30.69 28.38
C SER A 216 -0.36 30.35 26.89
N GLY A 217 0.77 29.76 26.46
CA GLY A 217 0.93 29.23 25.10
C GLY A 217 -0.07 28.12 24.82
N ALA A 218 -0.20 27.17 25.75
CA ALA A 218 -1.14 26.05 25.63
C ALA A 218 -2.60 26.51 25.44
N ILE A 219 -3.07 27.50 26.21
CA ILE A 219 -4.42 28.08 26.04
C ILE A 219 -4.60 28.69 24.65
N THR A 220 -3.58 29.40 24.14
CA THR A 220 -3.65 30.06 22.83
C THR A 220 -3.73 29.03 21.70
N THR A 221 -2.95 27.95 21.80
CA THR A 221 -2.96 26.83 20.84
C THR A 221 -4.28 26.08 20.92
N LEU A 222 -4.80 25.83 22.12
CA LEU A 222 -6.07 25.15 22.33
C LEU A 222 -7.27 25.96 21.80
N ARG A 223 -7.27 27.28 21.97
CA ARG A 223 -8.24 28.17 21.31
C ARG A 223 -8.16 28.12 19.79
N SER A 224 -6.98 27.83 19.24
CA SER A 224 -6.79 27.65 17.80
C SER A 224 -7.32 26.30 17.32
N LEU A 225 -7.18 25.22 18.11
CA LEU A 225 -7.80 23.91 17.86
C LEU A 225 -9.33 24.01 17.82
N LEU A 226 -9.92 24.75 18.76
CA LEU A 226 -11.38 24.96 18.83
C LEU A 226 -11.95 25.76 17.64
N LEU A 227 -11.11 26.34 16.77
CA LEU A 227 -11.59 26.89 15.49
C LEU A 227 -11.93 25.78 14.47
N PHE A 228 -11.29 24.62 14.57
CA PHE A 228 -11.55 23.44 13.73
C PHE A 228 -12.69 22.62 14.33
N TYR A 229 -12.62 22.32 15.63
CA TYR A 229 -13.62 21.52 16.34
C TYR A 229 -14.21 22.30 17.54
N PRO A 230 -15.21 23.18 17.32
CA PRO A 230 -15.76 24.03 18.38
C PRO A 230 -16.49 23.29 19.50
N THR A 231 -16.97 22.08 19.22
CA THR A 231 -17.76 21.24 20.14
C THR A 231 -16.95 20.10 20.76
N ASP A 232 -15.63 20.08 20.57
CA ASP A 232 -14.75 19.07 21.14
C ASP A 232 -14.73 19.20 22.66
N LYS A 233 -15.23 18.15 23.33
CA LYS A 233 -15.42 18.15 24.77
C LYS A 233 -14.08 18.16 25.52
N ASP A 234 -13.11 17.39 25.08
CA ASP A 234 -11.82 17.23 25.77
C ASP A 234 -11.02 18.52 25.69
N ASN A 235 -11.03 19.16 24.53
CA ASN A 235 -10.37 20.46 24.33
C ASN A 235 -11.07 21.59 25.11
N LEU A 236 -12.40 21.57 25.25
CA LEU A 236 -13.13 22.52 26.10
C LEU A 236 -12.83 22.32 27.59
N GLU A 237 -12.76 21.07 28.07
CA GLU A 237 -12.41 20.73 29.44
C GLU A 237 -10.96 21.14 29.77
N ASN A 238 -10.00 20.86 28.87
CA ASN A 238 -8.62 21.30 29.00
C ASN A 238 -8.49 22.83 29.05
N LEU A 239 -9.29 23.55 28.24
CA LEU A 239 -9.28 25.01 28.23
C LEU A 239 -9.75 25.57 29.56
N GLN A 240 -10.80 24.97 30.14
CA GLN A 240 -11.29 25.34 31.45
C GLN A 240 -10.22 25.09 32.53
N LEU A 241 -9.61 23.90 32.55
CA LEU A 241 -8.57 23.52 33.50
C LEU A 241 -7.38 24.50 33.47
N TYR A 242 -6.90 24.85 32.28
CA TYR A 242 -5.74 25.73 32.14
C TYR A 242 -6.07 27.18 32.52
N SER A 243 -7.29 27.62 32.20
CA SER A 243 -7.77 28.96 32.55
C SER A 243 -7.93 29.15 34.06
N GLU A 244 -8.37 28.11 34.77
CA GLU A 244 -8.46 28.08 36.23
C GLU A 244 -7.06 28.12 36.87
N THR A 245 -6.09 27.43 36.28
CA THR A 245 -4.69 27.39 36.75
C THR A 245 -3.99 28.75 36.65
N LEU A 246 -4.35 29.59 35.68
CA LEU A 246 -3.80 30.94 35.47
C LEU A 246 -4.51 32.06 36.26
N GLY A 247 -5.53 31.74 37.06
CA GLY A 247 -6.20 32.72 37.92
C GLY A 247 -7.30 33.55 37.24
N GLY A 248 -7.93 33.03 36.18
CA GLY A 248 -9.24 33.52 35.71
C GLY A 248 -9.27 34.84 34.92
N ASP A 249 -8.14 35.44 34.55
CA ASP A 249 -8.12 36.68 33.77
C ASP A 249 -8.29 36.40 32.27
N GLN A 250 -9.54 36.15 31.84
CA GLN A 250 -9.88 35.66 30.50
C GLN A 250 -9.54 36.62 29.33
N GLU A 251 -9.41 37.92 29.59
CA GLU A 251 -9.31 38.96 28.56
C GLU A 251 -7.87 39.31 28.14
N SER A 252 -6.85 38.96 28.93
CA SER A 252 -5.45 39.32 28.68
C SER A 252 -4.59 38.20 28.05
N LEU A 253 -5.16 37.00 27.90
CA LEU A 253 -4.47 35.81 27.40
C LEU A 253 -4.51 35.75 25.86
N GLY A 254 -3.47 36.31 25.22
CA GLY A 254 -3.02 35.96 23.86
C GLY A 254 -4.01 36.18 22.71
N THR A 255 -3.73 37.15 21.83
CA THR A 255 -4.43 37.26 20.54
C THR A 255 -4.26 35.95 19.76
N LEU A 256 -5.36 35.33 19.33
CA LEU A 256 -5.29 34.13 18.47
C LEU A 256 -4.35 34.41 17.28
N PRO A 257 -3.51 33.43 16.88
CA PRO A 257 -2.67 33.57 15.70
C PRO A 257 -3.53 33.97 14.49
N ALA A 258 -3.33 35.20 13.98
CA ALA A 258 -4.12 35.74 12.88
C ALA A 258 -4.08 34.85 11.62
N GLN A 259 -3.00 34.07 11.47
CA GLN A 259 -2.78 33.14 10.36
C GLN A 259 -3.77 31.97 10.38
N ILE A 260 -3.97 31.31 11.52
CA ILE A 260 -4.89 30.15 11.65
C ILE A 260 -6.33 30.61 11.46
N LYS A 261 -6.71 31.73 12.09
CA LYS A 261 -8.04 32.33 11.90
C LYS A 261 -8.32 32.66 10.44
N LYS A 262 -7.33 33.24 9.73
CA LYS A 262 -7.44 33.54 8.30
C LYS A 262 -7.55 32.25 7.47
N TYR A 263 -6.78 31.21 7.80
CA TYR A 263 -6.81 29.92 7.13
C TYR A 263 -8.20 29.27 7.23
N VAL A 264 -8.72 29.09 8.45
CA VAL A 264 -10.04 28.49 8.70
C VAL A 264 -11.13 29.29 7.99
N HIS A 265 -11.15 30.61 8.18
CA HIS A 265 -12.14 31.46 7.54
C HIS A 265 -12.12 31.34 6.01
N ARG A 266 -10.92 31.42 5.40
CA ARG A 266 -10.76 31.27 3.95
C ARG A 266 -11.26 29.90 3.47
N SER A 267 -10.81 28.83 4.10
CA SER A 267 -11.17 27.47 3.70
C SER A 267 -12.70 27.26 3.74
N LEU A 268 -13.35 27.71 4.82
CA LEU A 268 -14.81 27.64 4.92
C LEU A 268 -15.53 28.46 3.84
N GLN A 269 -15.04 29.65 3.47
CA GLN A 269 -15.66 30.43 2.38
C GLN A 269 -15.47 29.76 1.02
N GLU A 270 -14.30 29.16 0.76
CA GLU A 270 -14.02 28.45 -0.49
C GLU A 270 -14.92 27.22 -0.63
N LYS A 271 -15.09 26.45 0.46
CA LYS A 271 -16.00 25.30 0.50
C LYS A 271 -17.45 25.69 0.26
N LYS A 272 -17.93 26.82 0.81
CA LYS A 272 -19.27 27.34 0.51
C LYS A 272 -19.49 27.54 -0.99
N LEU A 273 -18.49 28.05 -1.71
CA LEU A 273 -18.55 28.22 -3.16
C LEU A 273 -18.51 26.88 -3.90
N LEU A 274 -17.69 25.94 -3.44
CA LEU A 274 -17.57 24.60 -4.04
C LEU A 274 -18.86 23.80 -3.90
N TYR A 275 -19.46 23.77 -2.71
CA TYR A 275 -20.75 23.13 -2.49
C TYR A 275 -21.89 23.82 -3.25
N PHE A 276 -21.85 25.16 -3.38
CA PHE A 276 -22.77 25.87 -4.26
C PHE A 276 -22.64 25.39 -5.71
N GLY A 277 -21.40 25.17 -6.18
CA GLY A 277 -21.12 24.59 -7.50
C GLY A 277 -21.63 23.15 -7.65
N MET A 278 -21.51 22.32 -6.62
CA MET A 278 -22.06 20.96 -6.63
C MET A 278 -23.59 20.95 -6.76
N GLU A 279 -24.27 21.80 -5.99
CA GLU A 279 -25.73 21.85 -5.99
C GLU A 279 -26.31 22.45 -7.27
N ASN A 280 -25.66 23.48 -7.83
CA ASN A 280 -26.27 24.32 -8.88
C ASN A 280 -25.62 24.20 -10.26
N LEU A 281 -24.38 23.69 -10.36
CA LEU A 281 -23.57 23.73 -11.60
C LEU A 281 -23.04 22.36 -12.03
N ASP A 282 -23.55 21.25 -11.46
CA ASP A 282 -23.10 19.87 -11.74
C ASP A 282 -21.57 19.69 -11.57
N PHE A 283 -20.98 20.45 -10.63
CA PHE A 283 -19.56 20.35 -10.30
C PHE A 283 -19.33 19.18 -9.34
N THR A 284 -18.22 18.46 -9.50
CA THR A 284 -17.83 17.40 -8.55
C THR A 284 -16.75 17.93 -7.61
N PHE A 285 -16.99 17.82 -6.31
CA PHE A 285 -16.03 18.20 -5.28
C PHE A 285 -16.05 17.16 -4.17
N THR A 286 -14.87 16.82 -3.66
CA THR A 286 -14.69 15.95 -2.49
C THR A 286 -13.99 16.77 -1.43
N ASP A 287 -14.62 16.88 -0.26
CA ASP A 287 -14.05 17.66 0.85
C ASP A 287 -12.84 16.93 1.46
N PRO A 288 -11.64 17.53 1.45
CA PRO A 288 -10.46 16.92 2.04
C PRO A 288 -10.38 17.06 3.56
N ASP A 289 -11.24 17.86 4.22
CA ASP A 289 -11.18 18.06 5.67
C ASP A 289 -12.41 17.49 6.40
N LEU A 290 -12.15 16.93 7.59
CA LEU A 290 -13.17 16.38 8.48
C LEU A 290 -13.88 17.42 9.35
N TRP A 291 -13.20 18.54 9.59
CA TRP A 291 -13.65 19.63 10.47
C TRP A 291 -14.62 20.59 9.80
N THR A 292 -15.02 20.38 8.53
CA THR A 292 -16.04 21.21 7.88
C THR A 292 -17.36 21.13 8.65
N PRO A 293 -17.88 22.27 9.15
CA PRO A 293 -19.13 22.29 9.88
C PRO A 293 -20.33 22.16 8.94
N GLU A 294 -21.39 21.51 9.42
CA GLU A 294 -22.57 21.15 8.62
C GLU A 294 -23.31 22.36 8.02
N ASP A 295 -23.19 23.54 8.64
CA ASP A 295 -23.80 24.80 8.17
C ASP A 295 -23.19 25.33 6.86
N VAL A 296 -22.01 24.83 6.49
CA VAL A 296 -21.35 25.14 5.21
C VAL A 296 -21.92 24.32 4.06
N VAL A 297 -22.52 23.16 4.36
CA VAL A 297 -23.05 22.22 3.38
C VAL A 297 -24.55 22.50 3.13
N PRO A 298 -24.96 22.71 1.86
CA PRO A 298 -26.36 22.87 1.49
C PRO A 298 -27.21 21.69 1.95
N GLU A 299 -28.44 21.95 2.41
CA GLU A 299 -29.34 20.94 2.96
C GLU A 299 -29.58 19.76 2.00
N SER A 300 -29.59 20.03 0.69
CA SER A 300 -29.76 19.04 -0.38
C SER A 300 -28.63 18.00 -0.45
N LEU A 301 -27.42 18.34 0.02
CA LEU A 301 -26.22 17.50 -0.07
C LEU A 301 -25.80 16.89 1.29
N ARG A 302 -26.48 17.23 2.38
CA ARG A 302 -26.07 16.83 3.74
C ARG A 302 -26.13 15.34 3.98
N GLU A 303 -27.15 14.65 3.46
CA GLU A 303 -27.29 13.20 3.68
C GLU A 303 -26.14 12.43 3.01
N THR A 304 -25.83 12.76 1.76
CA THR A 304 -24.70 12.18 1.03
C THR A 304 -23.37 12.54 1.68
N TRP A 305 -23.19 13.80 2.07
CA TRP A 305 -21.98 14.27 2.74
C TRP A 305 -21.76 13.62 4.11
N ASN A 306 -22.83 13.47 4.92
CA ASN A 306 -22.77 12.79 6.21
C ASN A 306 -22.37 11.32 6.03
N THR A 307 -22.90 10.65 5.01
CA THR A 307 -22.55 9.25 4.72
C THR A 307 -21.07 9.12 4.32
N GLU A 308 -20.56 10.02 3.48
CA GLU A 308 -19.13 10.05 3.10
C GLU A 308 -18.23 10.36 4.30
N LYS A 309 -18.65 11.32 5.15
CA LYS A 309 -17.96 11.69 6.38
C LYS A 309 -17.96 10.55 7.40
N GLU A 310 -19.07 9.84 7.56
CA GLU A 310 -19.17 8.66 8.42
C GLU A 310 -18.25 7.54 7.93
N GLN A 311 -18.20 7.27 6.62
CA GLN A 311 -17.26 6.31 6.05
C GLN A 311 -15.81 6.73 6.26
N MET A 312 -15.50 8.02 6.17
CA MET A 312 -14.16 8.55 6.44
C MET A 312 -13.79 8.41 7.92
N ASN A 313 -14.71 8.77 8.83
CA ASN A 313 -14.56 8.61 10.26
C ASN A 313 -14.50 7.14 10.70
N GLU A 314 -15.21 6.22 10.06
CA GLU A 314 -15.11 4.78 10.31
C GLU A 314 -13.73 4.26 9.93
N ARG A 315 -13.17 4.71 8.80
CA ARG A 315 -11.79 4.40 8.41
C ARG A 315 -10.78 4.97 9.42
N MET A 316 -11.04 6.15 9.99
CA MET A 316 -10.19 6.74 11.03
C MET A 316 -10.30 6.05 12.39
N ASN A 317 -11.51 5.73 12.83
CA ASN A 317 -11.73 5.04 14.11
C ASN A 317 -11.14 3.63 14.09
N GLN A 318 -11.06 2.98 12.93
CA GLN A 318 -10.26 1.77 12.73
C GLN A 318 -8.75 2.00 12.95
N GLY A 319 -8.25 3.23 12.80
CA GLY A 319 -6.88 3.66 13.08
C GLY A 319 -6.62 4.20 14.50
N GLU A 320 -7.58 4.91 15.10
CA GLU A 320 -7.43 5.55 16.43
C GLU A 320 -7.90 4.68 17.62
N GLN A 321 -8.85 3.76 17.45
CA GLN A 321 -9.33 2.92 18.56
C GLN A 321 -8.40 1.76 18.95
N GLN A 322 -7.16 1.73 18.48
CA GLN A 322 -6.28 0.60 18.80
C GLN A 322 -5.64 0.71 20.19
N GLU A 323 -6.46 0.66 21.25
CA GLU A 323 -6.10 -0.20 22.37
C GLU A 323 -5.81 -1.61 21.80
N SER A 324 -4.80 -2.26 22.37
CA SER A 324 -4.03 -3.39 21.83
C SER A 324 -4.82 -4.69 21.61
N VAL A 325 -5.88 -4.65 20.82
CA VAL A 325 -6.68 -5.82 20.47
C VAL A 325 -6.36 -6.19 19.05
N ASP A 326 -5.95 -7.44 18.87
CA ASP A 326 -5.78 -8.02 17.55
C ASP A 326 -7.16 -8.20 16.89
N ASP A 327 -7.54 -7.24 16.05
CA ASP A 327 -8.80 -7.26 15.27
C ASP A 327 -8.71 -8.17 14.02
N SER A 328 -7.76 -9.09 13.97
CA SER A 328 -7.72 -10.12 12.93
C SER A 328 -8.91 -11.09 13.00
N GLY A 329 -9.64 -11.10 14.12
CA GLY A 329 -10.71 -12.06 14.40
C GLY A 329 -10.20 -13.47 14.73
N PHE A 330 -8.89 -13.60 14.95
CA PHE A 330 -8.26 -14.84 15.43
C PHE A 330 -8.12 -14.82 16.95
N TYR A 331 -8.21 -16.01 17.53
CA TYR A 331 -8.04 -16.19 18.97
C TYR A 331 -7.13 -17.38 19.24
N ALA A 332 -5.91 -17.11 19.70
CA ALA A 332 -4.95 -18.14 20.10
C ALA A 332 -5.50 -19.06 21.21
N GLY A 333 -4.95 -20.28 21.29
CA GLY A 333 -5.32 -21.26 22.33
C GLY A 333 -6.33 -22.32 21.88
N GLY A 334 -6.53 -22.49 20.57
CA GLY A 334 -7.23 -23.63 20.01
C GLY A 334 -6.45 -24.95 20.12
N SER A 335 -7.10 -26.05 19.74
CA SER A 335 -6.48 -27.38 19.77
C SER A 335 -5.47 -27.56 18.64
N VAL A 336 -4.48 -28.44 18.86
CA VAL A 336 -3.51 -28.88 17.85
C VAL A 336 -3.88 -30.31 17.43
N PRO A 337 -4.55 -30.52 16.28
CA PRO A 337 -5.16 -31.81 15.93
C PRO A 337 -4.17 -32.86 15.41
N GLN A 338 -2.88 -32.55 15.34
CA GLN A 338 -1.87 -33.42 14.73
C GLN A 338 -1.01 -34.14 15.78
N VAL A 339 -0.95 -35.47 15.67
CA VAL A 339 -0.13 -36.32 16.53
C VAL A 339 1.35 -36.03 16.29
N GLY A 340 2.11 -35.81 17.37
CA GLY A 340 3.54 -35.49 17.32
C GLY A 340 3.86 -34.00 17.29
N VAL A 341 2.86 -33.13 17.09
CA VAL A 341 3.03 -31.67 17.17
C VAL A 341 2.72 -31.19 18.59
N THR A 342 3.58 -30.33 19.14
CA THR A 342 3.41 -29.77 20.50
C THR A 342 3.57 -28.26 20.49
N ILE A 343 2.89 -27.56 21.41
CA ILE A 343 3.06 -26.12 21.61
C ILE A 343 4.33 -25.92 22.42
N ALA A 344 5.37 -25.39 21.78
CA ALA A 344 6.65 -25.10 22.42
C ALA A 344 6.62 -23.76 23.16
N MET A 345 6.01 -22.75 22.55
CA MET A 345 5.77 -21.43 23.17
C MET A 345 4.42 -20.90 22.71
N ASP A 346 3.58 -20.48 23.66
CA ASP A 346 2.32 -19.81 23.38
C ASP A 346 2.49 -18.27 23.37
N HIS A 347 1.39 -17.57 23.11
CA HIS A 347 1.37 -16.11 23.04
C HIS A 347 1.81 -15.45 24.36
N ILE A 348 1.54 -16.09 25.51
CA ILE A 348 1.94 -15.61 26.84
C ILE A 348 3.47 -15.69 26.98
N MET A 349 4.07 -16.85 26.67
CA MET A 349 5.52 -17.01 26.70
C MET A 349 6.23 -16.12 25.69
N LEU A 350 5.60 -15.86 24.56
CA LEU A 350 6.13 -14.97 23.54
C LEU A 350 5.85 -13.50 23.85
N ASN A 351 5.24 -13.11 24.97
CA ASN A 351 4.97 -11.72 25.34
C ASN A 351 4.27 -10.91 24.22
N GLY A 352 3.21 -11.45 23.64
CA GLY A 352 2.42 -10.76 22.61
C GLY A 352 1.08 -11.44 22.31
N THR A 353 0.39 -11.00 21.28
CA THR A 353 -0.97 -11.46 20.96
C THR A 353 -0.98 -12.31 19.70
N ASN A 354 -1.75 -13.40 19.72
CA ASN A 354 -1.98 -14.27 18.56
C ASN A 354 -0.71 -14.68 17.81
N ARG A 355 0.26 -15.19 18.58
CA ARG A 355 1.47 -15.84 18.05
C ARG A 355 1.76 -17.13 18.81
N VAL A 356 2.36 -18.09 18.12
CA VAL A 356 2.65 -19.43 18.64
C VAL A 356 3.90 -20.02 17.99
N VAL A 357 4.61 -20.86 18.74
CA VAL A 357 5.63 -21.76 18.22
C VAL A 357 5.21 -23.20 18.45
N LEU A 358 5.14 -23.98 17.38
CA LEU A 358 4.84 -25.40 17.38
C LEU A 358 6.09 -26.20 16.98
N ASP A 359 6.41 -27.24 17.75
CA ASP A 359 7.49 -28.19 17.42
C ASP A 359 6.91 -29.52 16.93
N GLY A 360 7.63 -30.19 16.03
CA GLY A 360 7.26 -31.51 15.50
C GLY A 360 6.36 -31.48 14.26
N VAL A 361 6.23 -30.34 13.58
CA VAL A 361 5.44 -30.21 12.34
C VAL A 361 6.06 -31.00 11.18
N MET A 362 7.38 -31.18 11.21
CA MET A 362 8.12 -32.03 10.27
C MET A 362 9.04 -32.99 11.02
N THR A 363 9.23 -34.17 10.44
CA THR A 363 10.27 -35.10 10.86
C THR A 363 11.64 -34.70 10.28
N GLN A 364 12.72 -35.17 10.90
CA GLN A 364 14.08 -34.91 10.39
C GLN A 364 14.25 -35.36 8.93
N LYS A 365 13.66 -36.51 8.57
CA LYS A 365 13.70 -37.02 7.20
C LYS A 365 13.00 -36.10 6.21
N GLU A 366 11.83 -35.55 6.57
CA GLU A 366 11.11 -34.58 5.73
C GLU A 366 11.92 -33.28 5.57
N CYS A 367 12.55 -32.80 6.66
CA CYS A 367 13.44 -31.63 6.59
C CYS A 367 14.60 -31.87 5.60
N ASP A 368 15.28 -33.01 5.70
CA ASP A 368 16.40 -33.37 4.82
C ASP A 368 15.95 -33.45 3.36
N THR A 369 14.77 -34.02 3.09
CA THR A 369 14.16 -34.07 1.75
C THR A 369 13.91 -32.68 1.18
N ILE A 370 13.29 -31.77 1.94
CA ILE A 370 12.99 -30.42 1.46
C ILE A 370 14.27 -29.57 1.33
N LEU A 371 15.27 -29.76 2.20
CA LEU A 371 16.58 -29.11 2.07
C LEU A 371 17.31 -29.55 0.79
N HIS A 372 17.22 -30.84 0.44
CA HIS A 372 17.74 -31.34 -0.82
C HIS A 372 17.01 -30.72 -2.01
N LEU A 373 15.68 -30.67 -1.97
CA LEU A 373 14.86 -30.00 -2.99
C LEU A 373 15.24 -28.52 -3.15
N ALA A 374 15.42 -27.79 -2.05
CA ALA A 374 15.84 -26.39 -2.04
C ALA A 374 17.23 -26.20 -2.69
N SER A 375 18.14 -27.17 -2.49
CA SER A 375 19.49 -27.12 -3.05
C SER A 375 19.53 -27.48 -4.54
N ALA A 376 18.61 -28.35 -5.00
CA ALA A 376 18.53 -28.78 -6.38
C ALA A 376 17.76 -27.79 -7.28
N ALA A 377 16.69 -27.20 -6.77
CA ALA A 377 15.75 -26.37 -7.55
C ALA A 377 15.69 -24.90 -7.12
N GLY A 378 16.32 -24.53 -6.00
CA GLY A 378 16.35 -23.16 -5.51
C GLY A 378 17.00 -22.22 -6.51
N SER A 379 16.43 -21.02 -6.66
CA SER A 379 16.93 -20.01 -7.58
C SER A 379 17.32 -18.74 -6.88
N VAL A 380 18.50 -18.25 -7.24
CA VAL A 380 19.08 -17.06 -6.63
C VAL A 380 18.23 -15.84 -6.98
N GLY A 381 17.75 -15.14 -5.94
CA GLY A 381 16.91 -13.96 -6.09
C GLY A 381 15.50 -14.22 -6.63
N ASP A 382 14.99 -15.44 -6.48
CA ASP A 382 13.58 -15.79 -6.76
C ASP A 382 12.65 -14.90 -5.90
N GLY A 383 11.55 -14.41 -6.50
CA GLY A 383 10.71 -13.36 -5.88
C GLY A 383 11.33 -11.95 -5.83
N TYR A 384 12.60 -11.77 -6.22
CA TYR A 384 13.31 -10.48 -6.22
C TYR A 384 14.00 -10.17 -7.57
N LYS A 385 13.38 -10.60 -8.68
CA LYS A 385 13.87 -10.36 -10.06
C LYS A 385 15.34 -10.75 -10.27
N GLY A 386 15.77 -11.84 -9.65
CA GLY A 386 17.14 -12.37 -9.73
C GLY A 386 18.16 -11.66 -8.84
N ARG A 387 17.73 -10.73 -7.97
CA ARG A 387 18.63 -10.03 -7.05
C ARG A 387 19.14 -11.01 -5.99
N ARG A 388 20.43 -11.31 -6.06
CA ARG A 388 21.09 -12.27 -5.15
C ARG A 388 21.10 -11.84 -3.69
N SER A 389 21.10 -10.54 -3.42
CA SER A 389 21.20 -9.96 -2.08
C SER A 389 20.15 -8.85 -1.91
N PRO A 390 18.86 -9.21 -1.71
CA PRO A 390 17.76 -8.24 -1.70
C PRO A 390 17.76 -7.34 -0.47
N HIS A 391 18.15 -7.89 0.69
CA HIS A 391 18.05 -7.20 2.00
C HIS A 391 19.40 -6.74 2.54
N THR A 392 20.45 -7.55 2.40
CA THR A 392 21.81 -7.23 2.86
C THR A 392 22.85 -7.77 1.87
N PRO A 393 23.93 -7.02 1.54
CA PRO A 393 24.95 -7.45 0.59
C PRO A 393 25.75 -8.68 1.05
N HIS A 394 25.70 -8.98 2.35
CA HIS A 394 26.45 -10.04 3.02
C HIS A 394 25.72 -11.38 3.04
N GLU A 395 24.55 -11.50 2.41
CA GLU A 395 23.81 -12.75 2.33
C GLU A 395 23.38 -13.02 0.88
N THR A 396 23.32 -14.30 0.53
CA THR A 396 22.75 -14.76 -0.74
C THR A 396 21.37 -15.32 -0.48
N PHE A 397 20.37 -14.85 -1.22
CA PHE A 397 18.98 -15.27 -1.16
C PHE A 397 18.66 -16.24 -2.30
N GLU A 398 18.07 -17.36 -1.96
CA GLU A 398 17.56 -18.37 -2.89
C GLU A 398 16.10 -18.66 -2.54
N GLY A 399 15.26 -18.82 -3.55
CA GLY A 399 13.85 -19.13 -3.37
C GLY A 399 13.32 -20.17 -4.35
N LEU A 400 12.22 -20.83 -3.99
CA LEU A 400 11.51 -21.81 -4.79
C LEU A 400 10.00 -21.75 -4.49
N THR A 401 9.18 -21.47 -5.51
CA THR A 401 7.71 -21.56 -5.43
C THR A 401 7.21 -22.98 -5.72
N VAL A 402 5.99 -23.28 -5.26
CA VAL A 402 5.36 -24.61 -5.42
C VAL A 402 5.18 -24.97 -6.90
N LEU A 403 4.65 -24.03 -7.70
CA LEU A 403 4.43 -24.24 -9.13
C LEU A 403 5.74 -24.48 -9.89
N ARG A 404 6.79 -23.74 -9.55
CA ARG A 404 8.11 -23.95 -10.14
C ARG A 404 8.66 -25.33 -9.81
N ALA A 405 8.55 -25.75 -8.55
CA ALA A 405 8.96 -27.08 -8.13
C ALA A 405 8.17 -28.17 -8.89
N ALA A 406 6.86 -27.96 -9.10
CA ALA A 406 6.02 -28.88 -9.87
C ALA A 406 6.41 -28.99 -11.34
N LYS A 407 6.71 -27.86 -12.01
CA LYS A 407 7.20 -27.84 -13.40
C LYS A 407 8.52 -28.61 -13.53
N LEU A 408 9.48 -28.35 -12.64
CA LEU A 408 10.75 -29.09 -12.60
C LEU A 408 10.56 -30.58 -12.29
N GLY A 409 9.55 -30.92 -11.51
CA GLY A 409 9.17 -32.30 -11.21
C GLY A 409 8.57 -33.04 -12.42
N GLN A 410 7.81 -32.35 -13.27
CA GLN A 410 7.29 -32.92 -14.53
C GLN A 410 8.40 -33.14 -15.56
N GLU A 411 9.38 -32.24 -15.62
CA GLU A 411 10.54 -32.35 -16.50
C GLU A 411 11.56 -33.40 -16.02
N GLY A 412 11.38 -33.98 -14.83
CA GLY A 412 12.22 -35.02 -14.27
C GLY A 412 13.53 -34.52 -13.62
N PHE A 413 13.66 -33.21 -13.39
CA PHE A 413 14.82 -32.62 -12.71
C PHE A 413 14.80 -32.83 -11.20
N VAL A 414 13.62 -32.97 -10.60
CA VAL A 414 13.43 -33.24 -9.17
C VAL A 414 12.39 -34.33 -8.97
N ASN A 415 12.46 -35.06 -7.84
CA ASN A 415 11.50 -36.11 -7.56
C ASN A 415 10.11 -35.53 -7.31
N THR A 416 9.10 -36.06 -7.99
CA THR A 416 7.70 -35.62 -7.82
C THR A 416 7.20 -35.84 -6.38
N SER A 417 7.72 -36.84 -5.66
CA SER A 417 7.41 -37.06 -4.23
C SER A 417 7.83 -35.88 -3.36
N ASP A 418 8.99 -35.29 -3.63
CA ASP A 418 9.57 -34.22 -2.81
C ASP A 418 8.79 -32.91 -3.03
N VAL A 419 8.32 -32.70 -4.26
CA VAL A 419 7.42 -31.59 -4.61
C VAL A 419 6.05 -31.75 -3.97
N LYS A 420 5.47 -32.97 -3.98
CA LYS A 420 4.20 -33.24 -3.30
C LYS A 420 4.31 -32.98 -1.80
N LEU A 421 5.41 -33.40 -1.18
CA LEU A 421 5.68 -33.07 0.23
C LEU A 421 5.71 -31.55 0.46
N LEU A 422 6.37 -30.77 -0.40
CA LEU A 422 6.40 -29.30 -0.29
C LEU A 422 4.99 -28.69 -0.31
N HIS A 423 4.11 -29.17 -1.18
CA HIS A 423 2.71 -28.73 -1.26
C HIS A 423 1.90 -29.16 -0.03
N GLU A 424 2.03 -30.42 0.41
CA GLU A 424 1.35 -30.98 1.58
C GLU A 424 1.73 -30.28 2.88
N LEU A 425 2.97 -29.78 3.01
CA LEU A 425 3.39 -28.97 4.16
C LEU A 425 2.58 -27.68 4.26
N GLY A 426 2.16 -27.09 3.15
CA GLY A 426 1.25 -25.94 3.13
C GLY A 426 -0.10 -26.28 3.76
N ASP A 427 -0.71 -27.41 3.39
CA ASP A 427 -2.00 -27.86 3.95
C ASP A 427 -1.88 -28.25 5.42
N ARG A 428 -0.76 -28.88 5.79
CA ARG A 428 -0.45 -29.25 7.18
C ARG A 428 -0.41 -28.01 8.05
N VAL A 429 0.35 -26.98 7.65
CA VAL A 429 0.42 -25.70 8.37
C VAL A 429 -0.94 -25.00 8.39
N ASN A 430 -1.66 -24.98 7.26
CA ASN A 430 -3.00 -24.38 7.18
C ASN A 430 -3.94 -24.99 8.25
N THR A 431 -3.99 -26.33 8.32
CA THR A 431 -4.84 -27.05 9.27
C THR A 431 -4.46 -26.76 10.73
N LEU A 432 -3.16 -26.74 11.03
CA LEU A 432 -2.65 -26.42 12.37
C LEU A 432 -3.02 -25.01 12.80
N LEU A 433 -2.80 -24.01 11.93
CA LEU A 433 -3.08 -22.62 12.26
C LEU A 433 -4.58 -22.32 12.30
N HIS A 434 -5.35 -22.87 11.36
CA HIS A 434 -6.81 -22.74 11.36
C HIS A 434 -7.42 -23.22 12.68
N SER A 435 -6.94 -24.37 13.19
CA SER A 435 -7.38 -24.94 14.46
C SER A 435 -6.87 -24.14 15.68
N TYR A 436 -5.57 -23.81 15.72
CA TYR A 436 -4.98 -23.13 16.87
C TYR A 436 -5.50 -21.70 17.05
N PHE A 437 -5.71 -20.96 15.95
CA PHE A 437 -6.22 -19.59 15.97
C PHE A 437 -7.74 -19.49 15.92
N ARG A 438 -8.45 -20.62 15.97
CA ARG A 438 -9.93 -20.69 16.03
C ARG A 438 -10.60 -19.83 14.95
N SER A 439 -10.10 -19.92 13.72
CA SER A 439 -10.58 -19.11 12.60
C SER A 439 -12.06 -19.36 12.33
N PRO A 440 -12.95 -18.34 12.39
CA PRO A 440 -14.39 -18.52 12.19
C PRO A 440 -14.79 -18.74 10.73
N THR A 441 -13.92 -18.40 9.79
CA THR A 441 -14.11 -18.51 8.33
C THR A 441 -13.06 -19.41 7.70
N GLY A 442 -13.27 -19.82 6.44
CA GLY A 442 -12.29 -20.60 5.68
C GLY A 442 -10.96 -19.87 5.56
N LEU A 443 -9.86 -20.55 5.90
CA LEU A 443 -8.50 -20.03 5.82
C LEU A 443 -7.82 -20.58 4.56
N TYR A 444 -7.44 -19.69 3.66
CA TYR A 444 -6.83 -20.05 2.37
C TYR A 444 -5.34 -19.72 2.39
N VAL A 445 -4.52 -20.60 1.84
CA VAL A 445 -3.12 -20.31 1.53
C VAL A 445 -3.10 -19.23 0.44
N SER A 446 -2.47 -18.10 0.72
CA SER A 446 -2.34 -16.97 -0.21
C SER A 446 -1.03 -17.05 -0.99
N PHE A 447 0.06 -17.45 -0.33
CA PHE A 447 1.35 -17.64 -0.99
C PHE A 447 2.25 -18.57 -0.17
N THR A 448 3.02 -19.43 -0.86
CA THR A 448 4.01 -20.33 -0.24
C THR A 448 5.38 -20.15 -0.91
N HIS A 449 6.40 -19.86 -0.11
CA HIS A 449 7.75 -19.62 -0.62
C HIS A 449 8.80 -20.34 0.21
N LEU A 450 9.49 -21.31 -0.41
CA LEU A 450 10.65 -21.96 0.20
C LEU A 450 11.87 -21.06 0.00
N VAL A 451 12.43 -20.57 1.10
CA VAL A 451 13.49 -19.55 1.10
C VAL A 451 14.72 -20.06 1.83
N CYS A 452 15.88 -19.89 1.21
CA CYS A 452 17.17 -20.10 1.84
C CYS A 452 18.05 -18.85 1.80
N ARG A 453 18.81 -18.63 2.88
CA ARG A 453 19.77 -17.53 3.01
C ARG A 453 21.12 -18.06 3.47
N SER A 454 22.17 -17.69 2.75
CA SER A 454 23.54 -18.14 3.04
C SER A 454 24.45 -16.95 3.33
N ALA A 455 25.25 -17.04 4.40
CA ALA A 455 26.22 -16.01 4.75
C ALA A 455 27.31 -15.86 3.66
N ARG A 456 27.73 -14.62 3.36
CA ARG A 456 28.71 -14.29 2.31
C ARG A 456 29.56 -13.07 2.66
N GLY A 457 30.85 -13.09 2.33
CA GLY A 457 31.76 -11.97 2.60
C GLY A 457 32.19 -11.90 4.07
N ASP A 458 32.65 -10.74 4.52
CA ASP A 458 33.05 -10.54 5.93
C ASP A 458 31.81 -10.51 6.85
N GLN A 459 31.91 -11.23 7.96
CA GLN A 459 30.83 -11.46 8.93
C GLN A 459 31.21 -10.92 10.33
N LYS A 460 32.41 -10.34 10.51
CA LYS A 460 32.84 -9.83 11.81
C LYS A 460 32.10 -8.56 12.20
N GLY A 461 31.49 -8.56 13.39
CA GLY A 461 30.92 -7.35 14.02
C GLY A 461 29.67 -6.80 13.33
N ARG A 462 28.94 -7.63 12.57
CA ARG A 462 27.72 -7.19 11.86
C ARG A 462 26.58 -6.87 12.83
N ILE A 463 25.92 -5.74 12.59
CA ILE A 463 24.76 -5.25 13.34
C ILE A 463 23.50 -5.14 12.47
N ASP A 464 23.61 -5.43 11.17
CA ASP A 464 22.49 -5.40 10.25
C ASP A 464 21.60 -6.64 10.40
N LEU A 465 20.40 -6.57 9.83
CA LEU A 465 19.40 -7.62 9.88
C LEU A 465 19.36 -8.41 8.57
N SER A 466 19.16 -9.72 8.66
CA SER A 466 18.89 -10.55 7.48
C SER A 466 17.56 -10.16 6.83
N HIS A 467 16.56 -9.86 7.67
CA HIS A 467 15.30 -9.27 7.24
C HIS A 467 14.96 -8.11 8.18
N PRO A 468 14.73 -6.89 7.66
CA PRO A 468 14.35 -5.75 8.47
C PRO A 468 13.03 -6.00 9.20
N VAL A 469 12.80 -5.24 10.28
CA VAL A 469 11.54 -5.26 11.01
C VAL A 469 10.43 -4.76 10.09
N HIS A 470 9.34 -5.52 10.00
CA HIS A 470 8.19 -5.21 9.15
C HIS A 470 6.92 -5.85 9.71
N VAL A 471 5.79 -5.48 9.12
CA VAL A 471 4.48 -6.09 9.33
C VAL A 471 3.99 -6.60 7.97
N ASP A 472 3.40 -7.79 7.94
CA ASP A 472 3.12 -8.50 6.69
C ASP A 472 1.94 -7.89 5.90
N ASN A 473 0.98 -7.24 6.59
CA ASN A 473 -0.23 -6.71 5.97
C ASN A 473 -0.39 -5.19 6.03
N CYS A 474 0.56 -4.46 6.59
CA CYS A 474 0.54 -3.00 6.65
C CYS A 474 1.95 -2.42 6.69
N ILE A 475 2.06 -1.14 6.33
CA ILE A 475 3.31 -0.40 6.35
C ILE A 475 3.45 0.24 7.73
N LEU A 476 4.27 -0.38 8.58
CA LEU A 476 4.56 0.10 9.93
C LEU A 476 5.40 1.39 9.86
N GLU A 477 4.93 2.42 10.54
CA GLU A 477 5.67 3.65 10.80
C GLU A 477 6.11 3.68 12.27
N PRO A 478 7.39 3.42 12.57
CA PRO A 478 7.87 3.26 13.94
C PRO A 478 7.70 4.51 14.83
N GLU A 479 7.77 5.71 14.24
CA GLU A 479 7.73 6.99 14.96
C GLU A 479 6.33 7.30 15.51
N THR A 480 5.31 7.18 14.66
CA THR A 480 3.90 7.39 15.03
C THR A 480 3.28 6.11 15.60
N LYS A 481 4.01 4.99 15.51
CA LYS A 481 3.53 3.62 15.77
C LYS A 481 2.36 3.22 14.87
N GLN A 482 1.99 3.98 13.84
CA GLN A 482 0.84 3.67 13.00
C GLN A 482 1.15 2.55 11.99
N CYS A 483 0.13 1.81 11.56
CA CYS A 483 0.28 0.77 10.54
C CYS A 483 -0.73 0.95 9.43
N TRP A 484 -0.24 1.34 8.26
CA TRP A 484 -1.06 1.77 7.15
C TRP A 484 -1.40 0.61 6.22
N ARG A 485 -2.70 0.30 6.08
CA ARG A 485 -3.21 -0.76 5.20
C ARG A 485 -3.43 -0.23 3.78
N GLU A 486 -2.34 0.02 3.09
CA GLU A 486 -2.36 0.52 1.71
C GLU A 486 -1.24 -0.11 0.86
N PRO A 487 -1.36 -0.10 -0.48
CA PRO A 487 -0.25 -0.51 -1.35
C PRO A 487 1.04 0.27 -1.04
N PRO A 488 2.23 -0.37 -1.06
CA PRO A 488 2.51 -1.73 -1.53
C PRO A 488 2.32 -2.85 -0.51
N ALA A 489 1.72 -2.63 0.66
CA ALA A 489 1.47 -3.70 1.61
C ALA A 489 0.42 -4.70 1.10
N PHE A 490 0.58 -5.97 1.48
CA PHE A 490 -0.37 -7.03 1.17
C PHE A 490 -1.50 -7.05 2.21
N THR A 491 -2.40 -6.08 2.12
CA THR A 491 -3.46 -5.82 3.12
C THR A 491 -4.40 -7.00 3.37
N HIS A 492 -4.51 -7.92 2.42
CA HIS A 492 -5.32 -9.14 2.50
C HIS A 492 -4.70 -10.28 3.32
N ARG A 493 -3.46 -10.13 3.80
CA ARG A 493 -2.81 -11.16 4.63
C ARG A 493 -3.34 -11.10 6.05
N ASP A 494 -3.80 -12.25 6.53
CA ASP A 494 -4.47 -12.41 7.83
C ASP A 494 -3.59 -13.16 8.84
N LEU A 495 -2.99 -14.28 8.41
CA LEU A 495 -2.00 -15.04 9.18
C LEU A 495 -0.71 -15.23 8.39
N SER A 496 0.39 -15.34 9.11
CA SER A 496 1.71 -15.62 8.58
C SER A 496 2.36 -16.77 9.34
N ALA A 497 3.16 -17.56 8.64
CA ALA A 497 3.84 -18.68 9.21
C ALA A 497 5.23 -18.90 8.63
N ILE A 498 6.16 -19.35 9.48
CA ILE A 498 7.53 -19.69 9.10
C ILE A 498 7.83 -21.07 9.65
N LEU A 499 7.99 -22.05 8.75
CA LEU A 499 8.36 -23.43 9.08
C LEU A 499 9.85 -23.65 8.81
N TYR A 500 10.62 -23.92 9.86
CA TYR A 500 12.07 -24.07 9.79
C TYR A 500 12.50 -25.47 9.37
N LEU A 501 13.52 -25.52 8.51
CA LEU A 501 14.02 -26.78 7.95
C LEU A 501 15.32 -27.26 8.60
N ASN A 502 16.11 -26.35 9.19
CA ASN A 502 17.41 -26.67 9.75
C ASN A 502 17.83 -25.73 10.89
N ASP A 503 18.90 -26.09 11.58
CA ASP A 503 19.53 -25.36 12.70
C ASP A 503 21.07 -25.35 12.65
N ASN A 504 21.67 -25.92 11.60
CA ASN A 504 23.12 -25.97 11.38
C ASN A 504 23.67 -24.67 10.77
N PHE A 505 23.35 -23.53 11.40
CA PHE A 505 23.80 -22.19 11.01
C PHE A 505 23.91 -21.26 12.23
N ASP A 506 24.64 -20.16 12.07
CA ASP A 506 24.86 -19.16 13.13
C ASP A 506 24.03 -17.90 12.88
N GLY A 507 23.36 -17.40 13.92
CA GLY A 507 22.45 -16.24 13.85
C GLY A 507 21.07 -16.63 13.28
N GLY A 508 20.46 -15.75 12.48
CA GLY A 508 19.22 -16.06 11.75
C GLY A 508 17.96 -16.28 12.61
N GLU A 509 17.99 -15.87 13.88
CA GLU A 509 16.84 -15.90 14.78
C GLU A 509 15.73 -14.95 14.31
N LEU A 510 14.49 -15.41 14.38
CA LEU A 510 13.31 -14.54 14.25
C LEU A 510 13.11 -13.83 15.58
N PHE A 511 12.81 -12.54 15.53
CA PHE A 511 12.43 -11.77 16.71
C PHE A 511 11.19 -10.93 16.42
N PHE A 512 10.36 -10.78 17.45
CA PHE A 512 9.23 -9.87 17.44
C PHE A 512 9.60 -8.58 18.15
N THR A 513 9.03 -7.47 17.71
CA THR A 513 9.18 -6.17 18.37
C THR A 513 7.83 -5.60 18.76
N ASP A 514 7.84 -4.54 19.56
CA ASP A 514 6.73 -3.62 19.64
C ASP A 514 6.63 -2.79 18.34
N ARG A 515 5.58 -1.96 18.21
CA ARG A 515 5.31 -1.08 17.05
C ARG A 515 6.36 0.00 16.84
N ASP A 516 7.22 0.25 17.84
CA ASP A 516 8.38 1.13 17.71
C ASP A 516 9.54 0.51 16.88
N ALA A 517 9.38 -0.73 16.41
CA ALA A 517 10.35 -1.51 15.66
C ALA A 517 11.73 -1.69 16.34
N LYS A 518 11.85 -1.36 17.63
CA LYS A 518 13.10 -1.32 18.40
C LYS A 518 13.04 -2.23 19.62
N THR A 519 11.93 -2.20 20.34
CA THR A 519 11.76 -2.95 21.59
C THR A 519 11.47 -4.41 21.28
N VAL A 520 12.47 -5.27 21.42
CA VAL A 520 12.32 -6.71 21.17
C VAL A 520 11.46 -7.35 22.27
N THR A 521 10.36 -8.00 21.88
CA THR A 521 9.41 -8.63 22.80
C THR A 521 9.64 -10.14 22.94
N ALA A 522 10.07 -10.81 21.88
CA ALA A 522 10.41 -12.24 21.90
C ALA A 522 11.42 -12.63 20.81
N ARG A 523 12.08 -13.76 21.00
CA ARG A 523 13.03 -14.37 20.05
C ARG A 523 12.70 -15.85 19.87
N VAL A 524 12.81 -16.33 18.65
CA VAL A 524 12.59 -17.73 18.29
C VAL A 524 13.79 -18.25 17.53
N LYS A 525 14.46 -19.25 18.13
CA LYS A 525 15.57 -19.96 17.49
C LYS A 525 15.04 -21.00 16.50
N PRO A 526 15.48 -20.98 15.23
CA PRO A 526 15.11 -21.99 14.24
C PRO A 526 15.57 -23.41 14.61
N SER A 527 14.75 -24.40 14.27
CA SER A 527 15.09 -25.83 14.32
C SER A 527 14.25 -26.62 13.33
N CYS A 528 14.73 -27.77 12.84
CA CYS A 528 13.96 -28.60 11.93
C CYS A 528 12.57 -28.91 12.51
N GLY A 529 11.52 -28.67 11.71
CA GLY A 529 10.13 -28.95 12.07
C GLY A 529 9.51 -27.99 13.08
N ARG A 530 10.21 -26.91 13.44
CA ARG A 530 9.65 -25.81 14.24
C ARG A 530 8.88 -24.84 13.35
N LEU A 531 7.62 -24.62 13.67
CA LEU A 531 6.73 -23.67 13.02
C LEU A 531 6.52 -22.47 13.94
N VAL A 532 6.63 -21.26 13.40
CA VAL A 532 6.13 -20.04 14.04
C VAL A 532 4.90 -19.59 13.27
N GLY A 533 3.79 -19.39 13.96
CA GLY A 533 2.56 -18.85 13.37
C GLY A 533 2.12 -17.60 14.13
N PHE A 534 1.70 -16.56 13.42
CA PHE A 534 1.27 -15.30 14.02
C PHE A 534 0.28 -14.56 13.11
N SER A 535 -0.52 -13.66 13.70
CA SER A 535 -1.37 -12.75 12.91
C SER A 535 -0.51 -11.74 12.16
N SER A 536 -0.84 -11.49 10.89
CA SER A 536 -0.03 -10.63 9.98
C SER A 536 -0.12 -9.14 10.28
N GLY A 537 -0.92 -8.76 11.29
CA GLY A 537 -1.29 -7.41 11.65
C GLY A 537 -0.28 -6.63 12.49
N PRO A 538 -0.64 -5.40 12.89
CA PRO A 538 0.24 -4.46 13.60
C PRO A 538 0.68 -4.92 15.00
N VAL A 539 0.11 -6.01 15.53
CA VAL A 539 0.47 -6.60 16.83
C VAL A 539 1.69 -7.53 16.77
N ASN A 540 2.12 -7.95 15.58
CA ASN A 540 3.28 -8.81 15.38
C ASN A 540 4.34 -8.22 14.42
N PRO A 541 4.86 -6.99 14.65
CA PRO A 541 6.08 -6.55 13.98
C PRO A 541 7.22 -7.52 14.24
N HIS A 542 7.95 -7.90 13.19
CA HIS A 542 8.99 -8.92 13.31
C HIS A 542 10.13 -8.74 12.30
N GLY A 543 11.30 -9.27 12.66
CA GLY A 543 12.51 -9.25 11.84
C GLY A 543 13.36 -10.49 12.04
N VAL A 544 14.44 -10.61 11.26
CA VAL A 544 15.37 -11.74 11.34
C VAL A 544 16.79 -11.22 11.52
N THR A 545 17.47 -11.70 12.56
CA THR A 545 18.88 -11.37 12.81
C THR A 545 19.79 -11.87 11.69
N ALA A 546 20.96 -11.25 11.49
CA ALA A 546 21.90 -11.64 10.44
C ALA A 546 22.24 -13.14 10.50
N VAL A 547 22.33 -13.78 9.33
CA VAL A 547 22.94 -15.10 9.20
C VAL A 547 24.44 -14.89 9.05
N THR A 548 25.21 -15.38 10.01
CA THR A 548 26.66 -15.14 10.11
C THR A 548 27.51 -16.33 9.71
N GLY A 549 26.91 -17.53 9.67
CA GLY A 549 27.55 -18.76 9.23
C GLY A 549 26.52 -19.77 8.75
N GLY A 550 26.85 -20.57 7.74
CA GLY A 550 25.95 -21.60 7.20
C GLY A 550 24.85 -21.08 6.27
N LYS A 551 23.84 -21.94 6.06
CA LYS A 551 22.68 -21.70 5.18
C LYS A 551 21.40 -21.93 5.98
N ARG A 552 20.58 -20.90 6.19
CA ARG A 552 19.28 -20.97 6.85
C ARG A 552 18.19 -21.18 5.82
N CYS A 553 17.39 -22.24 5.94
CA CYS A 553 16.25 -22.51 5.07
C CYS A 553 14.94 -22.59 5.87
N ALA A 554 13.89 -21.99 5.31
CA ALA A 554 12.55 -22.00 5.90
C ALA A 554 11.48 -21.92 4.81
N LEU A 555 10.30 -22.46 5.08
CA LEU A 555 9.11 -22.29 4.27
C LEU A 555 8.29 -21.13 4.87
N ALA A 556 8.19 -20.02 4.13
CA ALA A 556 7.34 -18.89 4.49
C ALA A 556 5.96 -19.08 3.85
N LEU A 557 4.91 -18.96 4.67
CA LEU A 557 3.52 -19.12 4.25
C LEU A 557 2.69 -17.93 4.72
N TRP A 558 1.80 -17.47 3.85
CA TRP A 558 0.83 -16.44 4.17
C TRP A 558 -0.58 -16.93 3.89
N PHE A 559 -1.54 -16.51 4.70
CA PHE A 559 -2.93 -16.96 4.64
C PHE A 559 -3.89 -15.77 4.63
N THR A 560 -5.07 -16.00 4.06
CA THR A 560 -6.14 -15.01 3.93
C THR A 560 -7.51 -15.63 4.21
N LYS A 561 -8.44 -14.85 4.74
CA LYS A 561 -9.87 -15.17 4.85
C LYS A 561 -10.61 -14.94 3.53
N GLU A 562 -10.03 -14.14 2.64
CA GLU A 562 -10.64 -13.74 1.39
C GLU A 562 -10.25 -14.71 0.26
N LYS A 563 -11.21 -15.53 -0.18
CA LYS A 563 -11.00 -16.54 -1.22
C LYS A 563 -10.43 -15.97 -2.53
N ILE A 564 -10.63 -14.69 -2.83
CA ILE A 564 -10.11 -14.05 -4.05
C ILE A 564 -8.59 -13.91 -4.05
N TYR A 565 -7.94 -13.90 -2.88
CA TYR A 565 -6.48 -13.78 -2.72
C TYR A 565 -5.80 -15.12 -2.42
N ARG A 566 -6.48 -16.23 -2.68
CA ARG A 566 -5.90 -17.58 -2.57
C ARG A 566 -4.82 -17.81 -3.64
N ASP A 567 -3.89 -18.70 -3.33
CA ASP A 567 -2.74 -19.02 -4.17
C ASP A 567 -3.19 -19.73 -5.48
N MET A 568 -3.27 -18.96 -6.56
CA MET A 568 -3.62 -19.49 -7.89
C MET A 568 -2.53 -20.40 -8.47
N GLU A 569 -1.26 -20.21 -8.11
CA GLU A 569 -0.16 -21.08 -8.54
C GLU A 569 -0.29 -22.48 -7.93
N ARG A 570 -0.87 -22.55 -6.72
CA ARG A 570 -1.21 -23.81 -6.06
C ARG A 570 -2.32 -24.56 -6.79
N GLU A 571 -3.38 -23.88 -7.21
CA GLU A 571 -4.46 -24.50 -8.00
C GLU A 571 -3.94 -24.99 -9.37
N GLU A 572 -3.06 -24.23 -10.04
CA GLU A 572 -2.38 -24.68 -11.26
C GLU A 572 -1.55 -25.94 -11.01
N THR A 573 -0.85 -26.03 -9.88
CA THR A 573 -0.08 -27.22 -9.50
C THR A 573 -0.97 -28.46 -9.31
N GLU A 574 -2.12 -28.30 -8.67
CA GLU A 574 -3.09 -29.39 -8.46
C GLU A 574 -3.75 -29.82 -9.78
N ALA A 575 -4.05 -28.87 -10.67
CA ALA A 575 -4.52 -29.13 -12.03
C ALA A 575 -3.49 -29.94 -12.85
N LEU A 576 -2.20 -29.56 -12.75
CA LEU A 576 -1.08 -30.28 -13.38
C LEU A 576 -0.96 -31.73 -12.91
N TRP A 577 -1.29 -32.03 -11.64
CA TRP A 577 -1.24 -33.40 -11.10
C TRP A 577 -2.49 -34.22 -11.41
N SER A 578 -3.66 -33.59 -11.50
CA SER A 578 -4.93 -34.24 -11.83
C SER A 578 -5.09 -34.54 -13.32
N GLY A 579 -4.24 -33.96 -14.18
CA GLY A 579 -4.34 -34.11 -15.64
C GLY A 579 -5.48 -33.29 -16.24
N THR A 580 -6.06 -32.38 -15.47
CA THR A 580 -7.15 -31.51 -15.88
C THR A 580 -6.53 -30.19 -16.34
N SER A 581 -6.24 -30.04 -17.63
CA SER A 581 -5.90 -28.73 -18.17
C SER A 581 -7.10 -27.80 -17.99
N THR A 582 -6.96 -26.77 -17.16
CA THR A 582 -7.89 -25.65 -17.16
C THR A 582 -7.84 -25.01 -18.54
N GLU A 583 -8.85 -25.28 -19.36
CA GLU A 583 -9.17 -24.42 -20.48
C GLU A 583 -9.33 -23.01 -19.91
N GLN A 584 -8.43 -22.11 -20.30
CA GLN A 584 -8.68 -20.68 -20.18
C GLN A 584 -10.02 -20.43 -20.86
N GLU A 585 -11.01 -19.92 -20.12
CA GLU A 585 -12.23 -19.46 -20.74
C GLU A 585 -11.86 -18.40 -21.79
N PRO A 586 -12.20 -18.62 -23.07
CA PRO A 586 -12.02 -17.60 -24.08
C PRO A 586 -12.99 -16.46 -23.77
N GLU A 587 -12.49 -15.22 -23.79
CA GLU A 587 -13.32 -14.03 -23.79
C GLU A 587 -14.45 -14.18 -24.81
N GLY A 588 -15.68 -13.97 -24.33
CA GLY A 588 -16.91 -14.26 -25.05
C GLY A 588 -17.00 -13.58 -26.41
N GLY A 589 -16.83 -14.37 -27.47
CA GLY A 589 -17.39 -14.08 -28.78
C GLY A 589 -18.90 -14.31 -28.78
N ALA A 590 -19.64 -13.30 -29.23
CA ALA A 590 -21.09 -13.30 -29.30
C ALA A 590 -21.68 -14.44 -30.16
N ALA A 591 -22.92 -14.77 -29.78
CA ALA A 591 -23.77 -15.89 -30.16
C ALA A 591 -24.19 -15.96 -31.67
N PRO A 592 -24.90 -17.03 -32.09
CA PRO A 592 -24.84 -17.61 -33.44
C PRO A 592 -25.94 -17.15 -34.41
N GLY A 593 -25.64 -17.24 -35.72
CA GLY A 593 -26.58 -16.95 -36.81
C GLY A 593 -26.46 -17.90 -38.02
N ARG A 594 -27.12 -19.05 -37.91
CA ARG A 594 -27.81 -19.88 -38.94
C ARG A 594 -27.28 -19.99 -40.39
N SER A 595 -27.22 -21.29 -40.77
CA SER A 595 -27.58 -21.92 -42.06
C SER A 595 -26.51 -21.96 -43.16
N GLY A 596 -26.30 -23.05 -43.90
CA GLY A 596 -26.97 -24.34 -43.86
C GLY A 596 -26.30 -25.36 -44.80
N ARG A 597 -26.58 -26.64 -44.50
CA ARG A 597 -26.70 -27.80 -45.39
C ARG A 597 -25.66 -27.99 -46.52
N SER A 598 -25.02 -29.16 -46.47
CA SER A 598 -25.21 -30.27 -47.45
C SER A 598 -23.91 -30.88 -47.98
N HIS A 599 -23.69 -32.12 -47.55
CA HIS A 599 -23.17 -33.26 -48.31
C HIS A 599 -21.79 -33.20 -49.02
N GLN A 600 -20.91 -34.09 -48.53
CA GLN A 600 -19.92 -34.91 -49.27
C GLN A 600 -20.40 -35.38 -50.66
N PRO A 601 -19.56 -35.96 -51.56
CA PRO A 601 -18.24 -36.59 -51.37
C PRO A 601 -17.22 -36.13 -52.46
N THR A 602 -15.97 -36.59 -52.66
CA THR A 602 -15.42 -37.94 -52.76
C THR A 602 -13.90 -37.81 -52.95
N GLU A 603 -13.17 -38.72 -52.32
CA GLU A 603 -12.02 -39.50 -52.83
C GLU A 603 -10.86 -38.91 -53.65
N ARG A 604 -9.69 -39.47 -53.28
CA ARG A 604 -8.52 -39.84 -54.10
C ARG A 604 -7.56 -38.72 -54.47
N SER A 605 -6.25 -38.93 -54.46
CA SER A 605 -5.34 -39.98 -53.98
C SER A 605 -3.95 -39.56 -54.45
N ARG A 606 -2.92 -40.21 -53.89
CA ARG A 606 -1.53 -40.32 -54.39
C ARG A 606 -0.58 -39.22 -53.97
N GLU A 607 0.32 -39.56 -53.04
CA GLU A 607 1.70 -40.04 -53.34
C GLU A 607 2.48 -38.89 -53.98
N GLY A 608 3.37 -38.20 -53.26
CA GLY A 608 4.50 -38.77 -52.55
C GLY A 608 5.73 -38.60 -53.45
N VAL A 609 6.78 -37.94 -52.96
CA VAL A 609 8.20 -38.26 -53.19
C VAL A 609 9.08 -37.16 -52.57
N ARG A 610 9.80 -37.60 -51.53
CA ARG A 610 11.18 -37.28 -51.12
C ARG A 610 12.03 -36.38 -52.04
N SER A 611 12.74 -35.44 -51.42
CA SER A 611 14.22 -35.33 -51.45
C SER A 611 14.64 -34.26 -50.43
N GLN A 612 15.41 -34.58 -49.39
CA GLN A 612 16.88 -34.66 -49.30
C GLN A 612 17.62 -33.33 -49.46
N GLY A 613 18.48 -33.04 -48.47
CA GLY A 613 19.69 -32.20 -48.59
C GLY A 613 19.66 -30.96 -47.70
N SER A 614 20.34 -30.95 -46.54
CA SER A 614 21.77 -30.60 -46.34
C SER A 614 21.88 -29.24 -45.61
N LYS A 615 22.29 -29.23 -44.33
CA LYS A 615 23.65 -28.98 -43.80
C LYS A 615 24.10 -27.51 -43.78
N GLY A 616 24.60 -27.10 -42.60
CA GLY A 616 25.55 -26.00 -42.37
C GLY A 616 25.02 -25.01 -41.34
N ARG A 617 25.52 -25.02 -40.09
CA ARG A 617 26.63 -24.16 -39.55
C ARG A 617 26.33 -22.66 -39.69
N ARG A 618 26.71 -21.73 -38.82
CA ARG A 618 27.31 -21.58 -37.46
C ARG A 618 27.50 -20.05 -37.33
N ASP A 619 27.84 -19.57 -36.14
CA ASP A 619 28.40 -18.23 -35.79
C ASP A 619 27.40 -17.43 -34.94
N GLU A 620 27.52 -17.42 -33.61
CA GLU A 620 28.47 -16.66 -32.78
C GLU A 620 28.41 -15.14 -33.03
N LEU A 621 27.65 -14.45 -32.18
CA LEU A 621 28.14 -13.48 -31.20
C LEU A 621 27.09 -13.25 -30.11
#